data_AF-A0A2S2G808-F1
#
_entry.id   AF-A0A2S2G808-F1
#
_cell.length_a   1.000
_cell.length_b   1.000
_cell.length_c   1.000
_cell.angle_alpha   90.00
_cell.angle_beta   90.00
_cell.angle_gamma   90.00
#
_symmetry.space_group_name_H-M   'P 1'
#
loop_
_entity.id
_entity.type
_entity.pdbx_description
1 polymer ?
#
loop_
_entity_poly.entity_id
_entity_poly.type
_entity_poly.pdbx_seq_one_letter_code
_entity_poly.pdbx_strand_id
1 'polypeptide(L)'
;MSEGHPLSLSPLRALVPCEEWAELTRYPPQTYLAGRALLRQGDKGTHVLALVSGLVKVVRTDRDGRQRLLAFRGPGEILGEMALQGAGMRMASVWAMSDCKASIVSGDDFRRLVDDRRLAYPLAVMSSRRLLEQTEIHDGAVHERLAVALLRLVEASDGERSFDLTREDLALHIGVGRKAVSKALEQLGQDRVEAGKGRIDVIDVDALREIVDSGARCAPRHPSSGPAAQTVSTPTVKLEMRATARMNAPARSPRGRVGFTEE
;
A
#
# COMPACT_ATOMS: atom_id res chain seq x y z
N MET A 1 -9.22 -3.28 -23.55
CA MET A 1 -7.96 -3.87 -23.02
C MET A 1 -6.93 -2.77 -23.07
N SER A 2 -6.75 -2.04 -21.97
CA SER A 2 -5.74 -0.98 -21.93
C SER A 2 -4.39 -1.67 -21.77
N GLU A 3 -3.52 -1.55 -22.76
CA GLU A 3 -2.11 -1.88 -22.60
C GLU A 3 -1.56 -1.13 -21.38
N GLY A 4 -0.75 -1.83 -20.59
CA GLY A 4 -0.29 -1.40 -19.27
C GLY A 4 0.45 -0.07 -19.35
N HIS A 5 -0.24 1.01 -19.01
CA HIS A 5 0.37 2.30 -18.80
C HIS A 5 1.23 2.19 -17.52
N PRO A 6 2.46 2.75 -17.49
CA PRO A 6 3.37 2.67 -16.34
C PRO A 6 2.77 3.19 -15.01
N LEU A 7 1.65 3.91 -15.06
CA LEU A 7 0.93 4.40 -13.89
C LEU A 7 -0.12 3.43 -13.33
N SER A 8 -0.49 2.35 -14.03
CA SER A 8 -1.59 1.47 -13.64
C SER A 8 -1.20 0.59 -12.44
N LEU A 9 -1.65 1.00 -11.27
CA LEU A 9 -1.55 0.23 -10.04
C LEU A 9 -2.75 -0.71 -9.98
N SER A 10 -2.65 -1.83 -10.69
CA SER A 10 -3.79 -2.75 -10.79
C SER A 10 -4.18 -3.27 -9.39
N PRO A 11 -5.48 -3.19 -9.02
CA PRO A 11 -5.95 -3.66 -7.73
C PRO A 11 -5.87 -5.18 -7.64
N LEU A 12 -6.04 -5.77 -6.45
CA LEU A 12 -5.99 -7.22 -6.27
C LEU A 12 -6.95 -7.94 -7.23
N ARG A 13 -8.15 -7.41 -7.45
CA ARG A 13 -9.13 -7.95 -8.42
C ARG A 13 -8.56 -8.16 -9.82
N ALA A 14 -7.64 -7.31 -10.28
CA ALA A 14 -7.02 -7.44 -11.59
C ALA A 14 -5.86 -8.43 -11.63
N LEU A 15 -5.36 -8.86 -10.47
CA LEU A 15 -4.25 -9.80 -10.30
C LEU A 15 -4.70 -11.24 -10.04
N VAL A 16 -6.01 -11.46 -9.87
CA VAL A 16 -6.58 -12.76 -9.55
C VAL A 16 -7.75 -13.07 -10.49
N PRO A 17 -8.03 -14.34 -10.78
CA PRO A 17 -9.23 -14.69 -11.52
C PRO A 17 -10.52 -14.30 -10.78
N CYS A 18 -11.62 -14.22 -11.54
CA CYS A 18 -12.90 -13.72 -11.04
C CYS A 18 -13.45 -14.54 -9.86
N GLU A 19 -13.15 -15.84 -9.82
CA GLU A 19 -13.61 -16.78 -8.79
C GLU A 19 -12.94 -16.52 -7.44
N GLU A 20 -11.65 -16.22 -7.42
CA GLU A 20 -10.90 -15.93 -6.20
C GLU A 20 -11.32 -14.61 -5.59
N TRP A 21 -11.59 -13.59 -6.42
CA TRP A 21 -12.18 -12.37 -5.91
C TRP A 21 -13.59 -12.60 -5.37
N ALA A 22 -14.40 -13.45 -6.02
CA ALA A 22 -15.72 -13.78 -5.52
C ALA A 22 -15.66 -14.40 -4.11
N GLU A 23 -14.65 -15.23 -3.83
CA GLU A 23 -14.39 -15.77 -2.49
C GLU A 23 -14.07 -14.67 -1.46
N LEU A 24 -13.34 -13.62 -1.85
CA LEU A 24 -13.05 -12.48 -0.97
C LEU A 24 -14.28 -11.59 -0.74
N THR A 25 -15.21 -11.55 -1.69
CA THR A 25 -16.42 -10.70 -1.61
C THR A 25 -17.70 -11.42 -1.22
N ARG A 26 -17.66 -12.74 -0.98
CA ARG A 26 -18.86 -13.51 -0.56
C ARG A 26 -19.34 -13.16 0.86
N TYR A 27 -18.47 -12.56 1.67
CA TYR A 27 -18.79 -12.19 3.05
C TYR A 27 -19.73 -10.97 3.08
N PRO A 28 -20.65 -10.89 4.07
CA PRO A 28 -21.59 -9.79 4.18
C PRO A 28 -20.88 -8.43 4.13
N PRO A 29 -21.23 -7.54 3.19
CA PRO A 29 -20.59 -6.24 3.09
C PRO A 29 -21.11 -5.30 4.18
N GLN A 30 -20.20 -4.47 4.69
CA GLN A 30 -20.54 -3.33 5.54
C GLN A 30 -20.49 -2.04 4.73
N THR A 31 -21.45 -1.14 4.99
CA THR A 31 -21.47 0.21 4.44
C THR A 31 -20.72 1.18 5.35
N TYR A 32 -19.87 2.01 4.75
CA TYR A 32 -19.15 3.09 5.42
C TYR A 32 -19.48 4.39 4.70
N LEU A 33 -20.13 5.34 5.40
CA LEU A 33 -20.44 6.64 4.82
C LEU A 33 -19.18 7.46 4.59
N ALA A 34 -19.23 8.40 3.64
CA ALA A 34 -18.16 9.37 3.41
C ALA A 34 -17.66 10.02 4.73
N GLY A 35 -16.33 10.17 4.86
CA GLY A 35 -15.67 10.68 6.06
C GLY A 35 -15.52 9.69 7.21
N ARG A 36 -16.10 8.49 7.15
CA ARG A 36 -15.91 7.45 8.18
C ARG A 36 -14.61 6.69 7.96
N ALA A 37 -13.96 6.34 9.07
CA ALA A 37 -12.80 5.45 9.03
C ALA A 37 -13.25 4.00 8.81
N LEU A 38 -12.64 3.33 7.84
CA LEU A 38 -12.76 1.89 7.62
C LEU A 38 -11.78 1.14 8.55
N LEU A 39 -10.55 1.64 8.65
CA LEU A 39 -9.47 1.10 9.48
C LEU A 39 -8.74 2.26 10.14
N ARG A 40 -8.24 2.09 11.37
CA ARG A 40 -7.42 3.10 12.05
C ARG A 40 -6.01 2.58 12.28
N GLN A 41 -5.02 3.44 12.03
CA GLN A 41 -3.63 3.13 12.30
C GLN A 41 -3.43 2.80 13.78
N GLY A 42 -2.60 1.79 14.06
CA GLY A 42 -2.29 1.35 15.42
C GLY A 42 -3.28 0.35 16.01
N ASP A 43 -4.48 0.23 15.45
CA ASP A 43 -5.43 -0.83 15.86
C ASP A 43 -4.86 -2.22 15.54
N LYS A 44 -5.31 -3.23 16.28
CA LYS A 44 -5.00 -4.62 15.97
C LYS A 44 -5.62 -5.03 14.63
N GLY A 45 -4.82 -5.66 13.77
CA GLY A 45 -5.28 -6.28 12.55
C GLY A 45 -6.02 -7.58 12.83
N THR A 46 -7.35 -7.58 12.70
CA THR A 46 -8.20 -8.77 12.95
C THR A 46 -8.90 -9.28 11.69
N HIS A 47 -8.93 -8.49 10.62
CA HIS A 47 -9.66 -8.76 9.39
C HIS A 47 -9.05 -7.97 8.22
N VAL A 48 -9.44 -8.29 7.00
CA VAL A 48 -9.23 -7.43 5.82
C VAL A 48 -10.56 -6.97 5.27
N LEU A 49 -10.52 -5.92 4.46
CA LEU A 49 -11.67 -5.39 3.76
C LEU A 49 -11.46 -5.54 2.26
N ALA A 50 -12.32 -6.31 1.60
CA ALA A 50 -12.38 -6.33 0.13
C ALA A 50 -13.34 -5.23 -0.32
N LEU A 51 -12.81 -4.17 -0.94
CA LEU A 51 -13.58 -2.99 -1.32
C LEU A 51 -14.42 -3.31 -2.57
N VAL A 52 -15.73 -3.28 -2.41
CA VAL A 52 -16.71 -3.63 -3.47
C VAL A 52 -17.14 -2.39 -4.24
N SER A 53 -17.35 -1.27 -3.54
CA SER A 53 -17.70 0.01 -4.15
C SER A 53 -17.19 1.18 -3.33
N GLY A 54 -17.06 2.34 -3.96
CA GLY A 54 -16.64 3.60 -3.35
C GLY A 54 -15.13 3.83 -3.41
N LEU A 55 -14.73 4.98 -2.89
CA LEU A 55 -13.35 5.48 -2.93
C LEU A 55 -12.85 5.77 -1.52
N VAL A 56 -11.62 5.38 -1.22
CA VAL A 56 -10.97 5.63 0.07
C VAL A 56 -9.60 6.27 -0.11
N LYS A 57 -9.19 7.04 0.90
CA LYS A 57 -7.80 7.50 1.06
C LYS A 57 -7.09 6.75 2.18
N VAL A 58 -5.84 6.37 1.94
CA VAL A 58 -4.96 5.73 2.91
C VAL A 58 -4.03 6.78 3.48
N VAL A 59 -4.12 7.02 4.79
CA VAL A 59 -3.37 8.09 5.48
C VAL A 59 -2.55 7.49 6.61
N ARG A 60 -1.25 7.76 6.61
CA ARG A 60 -0.35 7.41 7.70
C ARG A 60 0.03 8.65 8.49
N THR A 61 0.01 8.53 9.82
CA THR A 61 0.51 9.54 10.75
C THR A 61 1.84 9.06 11.31
N ASP A 62 2.90 9.85 11.14
CA ASP A 62 4.22 9.56 11.69
C ASP A 62 4.29 9.86 13.19
N ARG A 63 5.39 9.46 13.82
CA ARG A 63 5.61 9.63 15.26
C ARG A 63 5.63 11.09 15.71
N ASP A 64 6.01 12.01 14.81
CA ASP A 64 6.01 13.45 15.03
C ASP A 64 4.64 14.11 14.75
N GLY A 65 3.60 13.30 14.46
CA GLY A 65 2.25 13.75 14.17
C GLY A 65 2.03 14.20 12.73
N ARG A 66 3.06 14.17 11.87
CA ARG A 66 2.90 14.52 10.46
C ARG A 66 2.09 13.47 9.73
N GLN A 67 1.16 13.92 8.90
CA GLN A 67 0.36 13.03 8.06
C GLN A 67 0.98 12.91 6.66
N ARG A 68 0.79 11.74 6.05
CA ARG A 68 1.07 11.50 4.64
C ARG A 68 -0.12 10.76 4.03
N LEU A 69 -0.61 11.25 2.91
CA LEU A 69 -1.61 10.53 2.12
C LEU A 69 -0.84 9.55 1.24
N LEU A 70 -0.89 8.27 1.59
CA LEU A 70 -0.11 7.24 0.93
C LEU A 70 -0.66 6.93 -0.45
N ALA A 71 -1.98 6.79 -0.57
CA ALA A 71 -2.64 6.56 -1.84
C ALA A 71 -4.17 6.70 -1.77
N PHE A 72 -4.79 6.69 -2.95
CA PHE A 72 -6.21 6.48 -3.15
C PHE A 72 -6.46 5.03 -3.60
N ARG A 73 -7.59 4.46 -3.17
CA ARG A 73 -7.97 3.06 -3.44
C ARG A 73 -9.47 2.98 -3.69
N GLY A 74 -9.88 2.16 -4.64
CA GLY A 74 -11.30 1.95 -4.95
C GLY A 74 -11.66 0.49 -5.19
N PRO A 75 -12.72 0.22 -5.96
CA PRO A 75 -13.27 -1.12 -6.12
C PRO A 75 -12.22 -2.14 -6.59
N GLY A 76 -12.25 -3.34 -6.02
CA GLY A 76 -11.27 -4.39 -6.34
C GLY A 76 -10.04 -4.43 -5.45
N GLU A 77 -9.88 -3.46 -4.55
CA GLU A 77 -8.77 -3.38 -3.61
C GLU A 77 -8.98 -4.23 -2.36
N ILE A 78 -7.89 -4.79 -1.83
CA ILE A 78 -7.84 -5.39 -0.50
C ILE A 78 -7.17 -4.42 0.48
N LEU A 79 -7.78 -4.19 1.62
CA LEU A 79 -7.32 -3.19 2.58
C LEU A 79 -7.01 -3.84 3.93
N GLY A 80 -5.87 -3.44 4.50
CA GLY A 80 -5.45 -3.87 5.84
C GLY A 80 -4.76 -5.24 5.87
N GLU A 81 -4.44 -5.80 4.71
CA GLU A 81 -3.76 -7.09 4.54
C GLU A 81 -2.38 -7.14 5.19
N MET A 82 -1.64 -6.02 5.15
CA MET A 82 -0.30 -5.93 5.74
C MET A 82 -0.30 -6.22 7.25
N ALA A 83 -1.39 -5.88 7.95
CA ALA A 83 -1.49 -6.14 9.38
C ALA A 83 -1.59 -7.64 9.70
N LEU A 84 -2.16 -8.44 8.79
CA LEU A 84 -2.27 -9.89 8.95
C LEU A 84 -1.04 -10.64 8.43
N GLN A 85 -0.27 -10.04 7.51
CA GLN A 85 0.97 -10.62 6.97
C GLN A 85 2.20 -10.29 7.82
N GLY A 86 2.14 -9.22 8.62
CA GLY A 86 3.27 -8.70 9.38
C GLY A 86 3.04 -8.65 10.90
N ALA A 87 3.34 -7.50 11.51
CA ALA A 87 3.42 -7.32 12.97
C ALA A 87 2.07 -7.30 13.73
N GLY A 88 0.94 -7.53 13.05
CA GLY A 88 -0.37 -7.59 13.71
C GLY A 88 -1.08 -6.26 13.92
N MET A 89 -0.49 -5.12 13.53
CA MET A 89 -1.07 -3.78 13.72
C MET A 89 -1.36 -3.09 12.39
N ARG A 90 -2.40 -2.25 12.35
CA ARG A 90 -2.72 -1.42 11.18
C ARG A 90 -1.62 -0.38 10.93
N MET A 91 -1.01 -0.45 9.75
CA MET A 91 0.09 0.43 9.35
C MET A 91 -0.34 1.86 9.00
N ALA A 92 -1.62 2.03 8.62
CA ALA A 92 -2.20 3.30 8.21
C ALA A 92 -3.71 3.30 8.51
N SER A 93 -4.29 4.49 8.54
CA SER A 93 -5.75 4.66 8.60
C SER A 93 -6.32 4.68 7.18
N VAL A 94 -7.54 4.19 7.03
CA VAL A 94 -8.26 4.20 5.76
C VAL A 94 -9.57 4.95 5.97
N TRP A 95 -9.82 5.96 5.15
CA TRP A 95 -10.97 6.85 5.28
C TRP A 95 -11.80 6.84 4.01
N ALA A 96 -13.12 6.71 4.17
CA ALA A 96 -14.09 6.84 3.08
C ALA A 96 -14.05 8.27 2.51
N MET A 97 -13.86 8.40 1.20
CA MET A 97 -14.05 9.64 0.45
C MET A 97 -15.45 9.73 -0.13
N SER A 98 -16.01 8.60 -0.53
CA SER A 98 -17.42 8.43 -0.90
C SER A 98 -18.07 7.39 0.01
N ASP A 99 -19.38 7.16 -0.12
CA ASP A 99 -20.00 5.99 0.49
C ASP A 99 -19.36 4.71 -0.08
N CYS A 100 -18.89 3.86 0.82
CA CYS A 100 -18.14 2.65 0.52
C CYS A 100 -18.91 1.41 0.96
N LYS A 101 -18.78 0.32 0.19
CA LYS A 101 -19.18 -1.03 0.60
C LYS A 101 -17.97 -1.93 0.59
N ALA A 102 -17.72 -2.62 1.68
CA ALA A 102 -16.60 -3.55 1.77
C ALA A 102 -17.00 -4.86 2.45
N SER A 103 -16.63 -5.99 1.86
CA SER A 103 -16.76 -7.31 2.48
C SER A 103 -15.70 -7.49 3.56
N ILE A 104 -16.13 -7.94 4.74
CA ILE A 104 -15.27 -8.14 5.90
C ILE A 104 -14.83 -9.60 5.93
N VAL A 105 -13.54 -9.85 5.74
CA VAL A 105 -12.96 -11.20 5.78
C VAL A 105 -12.15 -11.34 7.07
N SER A 106 -12.52 -12.29 7.92
CA SER A 106 -11.80 -12.53 9.17
C SER A 106 -10.33 -12.88 8.91
N GLY A 107 -9.45 -12.66 9.89
CA GLY A 107 -8.04 -12.94 9.71
C GLY A 107 -7.70 -14.43 9.53
N ASP A 108 -8.52 -15.33 10.11
CA ASP A 108 -8.40 -16.78 9.88
C ASP A 108 -8.87 -17.14 8.46
N ASP A 109 -10.02 -16.62 8.04
CA ASP A 109 -10.55 -16.86 6.70
C ASP A 109 -9.62 -16.31 5.61
N PHE A 110 -9.06 -15.12 5.82
CA PHE A 110 -8.13 -14.53 4.88
C PHE A 110 -6.88 -15.39 4.72
N ARG A 111 -6.27 -15.87 5.81
CA ARG A 111 -5.11 -16.77 5.74
C ARG A 111 -5.43 -18.07 5.00
N ARG A 112 -6.57 -18.69 5.33
CA ARG A 112 -7.06 -19.87 4.62
C ARG A 112 -7.24 -19.61 3.12
N LEU A 113 -7.87 -18.49 2.75
CA LEU A 113 -8.04 -18.12 1.34
C LEU A 113 -6.70 -17.87 0.64
N VAL A 114 -5.73 -17.28 1.33
CA VAL A 114 -4.39 -17.07 0.78
C VAL A 114 -3.73 -18.39 0.40
N ASP A 115 -3.88 -19.41 1.25
CA ASP A 115 -3.32 -20.75 1.02
C ASP A 115 -4.13 -21.52 -0.04
N ASP A 116 -5.43 -21.68 0.18
CA ASP A 116 -6.33 -22.49 -0.66
C ASP A 116 -6.46 -21.96 -2.10
N ARG A 117 -6.43 -20.62 -2.26
CA ARG A 117 -6.58 -19.93 -3.55
C ARG A 117 -5.28 -19.36 -4.09
N ARG A 118 -4.13 -19.72 -3.48
CA ARG A 118 -2.78 -19.32 -3.91
C ARG A 118 -2.62 -17.80 -4.10
N LEU A 119 -3.21 -16.99 -3.22
CA LEU A 119 -3.21 -15.52 -3.32
C LEU A 119 -1.89 -14.88 -2.89
N ALA A 120 -0.95 -15.66 -2.34
CA ALA A 120 0.33 -15.15 -1.85
C ALA A 120 1.12 -14.37 -2.92
N TYR A 121 1.19 -14.89 -4.15
CA TYR A 121 1.91 -14.21 -5.24
C TYR A 121 1.21 -12.93 -5.72
N PRO A 122 -0.11 -12.93 -6.05
CA PRO A 122 -0.85 -11.70 -6.34
C PRO A 122 -0.72 -10.62 -5.26
N LEU A 123 -0.78 -11.02 -3.98
CA LEU A 123 -0.58 -10.09 -2.87
C LEU A 123 0.85 -9.53 -2.83
N ALA A 124 1.87 -10.34 -3.08
CA ALA A 124 3.25 -9.87 -3.15
C ALA A 124 3.49 -8.89 -4.31
N VAL A 125 2.90 -9.15 -5.49
CA VAL A 125 2.93 -8.24 -6.65
C VAL A 125 2.26 -6.91 -6.27
N MET A 126 1.08 -6.97 -5.66
CA MET A 126 0.35 -5.79 -5.19
C MET A 126 1.19 -5.00 -4.16
N SER A 127 1.74 -5.65 -3.13
CA SER A 127 2.58 -4.99 -2.12
C SER A 127 3.82 -4.33 -2.73
N SER A 128 4.45 -4.98 -3.72
CA SER A 128 5.60 -4.42 -4.44
C SER A 128 5.21 -3.17 -5.23
N ARG A 129 4.05 -3.17 -5.89
CA ARG A 129 3.52 -1.99 -6.60
C ARG A 129 3.17 -0.85 -5.65
N ARG A 130 2.56 -1.15 -4.51
CA ARG A 130 2.28 -0.15 -3.46
C ARG A 130 3.57 0.47 -2.90
N LEU A 131 4.65 -0.30 -2.81
CA LEU A 131 5.96 0.22 -2.42
C LEU A 131 6.56 1.13 -3.48
N LEU A 132 6.49 0.74 -4.76
CA LEU A 132 6.95 1.58 -5.87
C LEU A 132 6.19 2.91 -5.96
N GLU A 133 4.86 2.87 -5.81
CA GLU A 133 4.02 4.07 -5.76
C GLU A 133 4.53 5.06 -4.70
N GLN A 134 4.92 4.56 -3.53
CA GLN A 134 5.45 5.39 -2.44
C GLN A 134 6.84 5.96 -2.69
N THR A 135 7.63 5.36 -3.58
CA THR A 135 8.95 5.90 -3.95
C THR A 135 8.85 6.94 -5.08
N GLU A 136 7.90 6.76 -6.00
CA GLU A 136 7.72 7.63 -7.18
C GLU A 136 7.09 8.99 -6.86
N ILE A 137 6.46 9.17 -5.68
CA ILE A 137 5.84 10.45 -5.27
C ILE A 137 6.83 11.63 -5.19
N HIS A 138 8.13 11.39 -5.37
CA HIS A 138 9.19 12.40 -5.35
C HIS A 138 9.83 12.66 -6.71
N ASP A 139 9.49 11.89 -7.75
CA ASP A 139 10.14 11.96 -9.05
C ASP A 139 9.54 13.04 -9.96
N GLY A 140 10.37 13.81 -10.65
CA GLY A 140 9.92 14.84 -11.60
C GLY A 140 9.47 16.16 -10.94
N ALA A 141 8.97 17.07 -11.75
CA ALA A 141 8.51 18.39 -11.31
C ALA A 141 7.17 18.30 -10.55
N VAL A 142 6.86 19.27 -9.69
CA VAL A 142 5.65 19.25 -8.84
C VAL A 142 4.35 19.09 -9.65
N HIS A 143 4.23 19.74 -10.82
CA HIS A 143 3.05 19.63 -11.67
C HIS A 143 2.94 18.26 -12.36
N GLU A 144 4.06 17.61 -12.70
CA GLU A 144 4.08 16.25 -13.23
C GLU A 144 3.62 15.25 -12.15
N ARG A 145 4.14 15.39 -10.92
CA ARG A 145 3.71 14.57 -9.78
C ARG A 145 2.23 14.76 -9.45
N LEU A 146 1.75 15.99 -9.54
CA LEU A 146 0.33 16.29 -9.36
C LEU A 146 -0.52 15.66 -10.47
N ALA A 147 -0.08 15.70 -11.73
CA ALA A 147 -0.77 15.03 -12.83
C ALA A 147 -0.84 13.51 -12.60
N VAL A 148 0.27 12.88 -12.20
CA VAL A 148 0.31 11.44 -11.84
C VAL A 148 -0.68 11.12 -10.71
N ALA A 149 -0.67 11.92 -9.64
CA ALA A 149 -1.60 11.75 -8.52
C ALA A 149 -3.08 11.82 -8.94
N LEU A 150 -3.44 12.79 -9.79
CA LEU A 150 -4.81 12.95 -10.28
C LEU A 150 -5.21 11.82 -11.24
N LEU A 151 -4.31 11.36 -12.11
CA LEU A 151 -4.56 10.22 -12.99
C LEU A 151 -4.79 8.93 -12.18
N ARG A 152 -3.98 8.69 -11.15
CA ARG A 152 -4.17 7.54 -10.23
C ARG A 152 -5.48 7.63 -9.46
N LEU A 153 -5.89 8.84 -9.07
CA LEU A 153 -7.17 9.07 -8.40
C LEU A 153 -8.35 8.74 -9.33
N VAL A 154 -8.31 9.18 -10.60
CA VAL A 154 -9.30 8.84 -11.64
C VAL A 154 -9.35 7.34 -11.92
N GLU A 155 -8.20 6.67 -11.97
CA GLU A 155 -8.15 5.21 -12.16
C GLU A 155 -8.75 4.47 -10.95
N ALA A 156 -8.38 4.88 -9.73
CA ALA A 156 -8.89 4.27 -8.51
C ALA A 156 -10.41 4.44 -8.34
N SER A 157 -11.00 5.50 -8.88
CA SER A 157 -12.43 5.78 -8.80
C SER A 157 -13.25 5.20 -9.95
N ASP A 158 -12.68 4.30 -10.76
CA ASP A 158 -13.32 3.73 -11.95
C ASP A 158 -13.74 4.81 -12.97
N GLY A 159 -12.92 5.85 -13.11
CA GLY A 159 -13.10 6.91 -14.10
C GLY A 159 -13.88 8.13 -13.63
N GLU A 160 -14.29 8.20 -12.36
CA GLU A 160 -14.85 9.44 -11.79
C GLU A 160 -13.85 10.59 -11.91
N ARG A 161 -14.34 11.80 -12.09
CA ARG A 161 -13.50 12.98 -12.37
C ARG A 161 -13.70 14.13 -11.40
N SER A 162 -14.70 14.06 -10.52
CA SER A 162 -15.03 15.09 -9.54
C SER A 162 -14.83 14.50 -8.15
N PHE A 163 -14.02 15.16 -7.33
CA PHE A 163 -13.65 14.64 -6.02
C PHE A 163 -13.77 15.69 -4.93
N ASP A 164 -14.37 15.31 -3.80
CA ASP A 164 -14.32 16.08 -2.55
C ASP A 164 -12.91 15.97 -1.94
N LEU A 165 -12.00 16.80 -2.45
CA LEU A 165 -10.58 16.77 -2.14
C LEU A 165 -10.06 18.20 -1.99
N THR A 166 -9.22 18.42 -0.98
CA THR A 166 -8.60 19.73 -0.75
C THR A 166 -7.19 19.81 -1.33
N ARG A 167 -6.70 21.04 -1.52
CA ARG A 167 -5.27 21.27 -1.84
C ARG A 167 -4.33 20.76 -0.74
N GLU A 168 -4.81 20.65 0.50
CA GLU A 168 -4.04 20.07 1.59
C GLU A 168 -3.91 18.55 1.42
N ASP A 169 -4.99 17.85 1.05
CA ASP A 169 -4.92 16.41 0.78
C ASP A 169 -3.93 16.10 -0.36
N LEU A 170 -3.97 16.90 -1.44
CA LEU A 170 -3.01 16.78 -2.55
C LEU A 170 -1.57 17.07 -2.10
N ALA A 171 -1.38 18.09 -1.25
CA ALA A 171 -0.07 18.43 -0.68
C ALA A 171 0.50 17.28 0.15
N LEU A 172 -0.34 16.67 0.99
CA LEU A 172 0.00 15.49 1.80
C LEU A 172 0.31 14.27 0.93
N HIS A 173 -0.26 14.18 -0.27
CA HIS A 173 -0.04 13.06 -1.18
C HIS A 173 1.27 13.18 -1.95
N ILE A 174 1.56 14.34 -2.54
CA ILE A 174 2.77 14.55 -3.37
C ILE A 174 3.97 15.09 -2.57
N GLY A 175 3.84 15.19 -1.24
CA GLY A 175 4.93 15.55 -0.32
C GLY A 175 5.42 16.98 -0.44
N VAL A 176 4.54 17.93 -0.79
CA VAL A 176 4.88 19.37 -0.91
C VAL A 176 3.96 20.23 -0.06
N GLY A 177 4.28 21.52 0.10
CA GLY A 177 3.38 22.45 0.77
C GLY A 177 2.19 22.87 -0.09
N ARG A 178 1.07 23.23 0.54
CA ARG A 178 -0.16 23.73 -0.12
C ARG A 178 0.08 24.80 -1.20
N LYS A 179 1.01 25.74 -0.95
CA LYS A 179 1.36 26.80 -1.92
C LYS A 179 1.95 26.23 -3.22
N ALA A 180 2.76 25.18 -3.12
CA ALA A 180 3.33 24.50 -4.28
C ALA A 180 2.25 23.78 -5.08
N VAL A 181 1.26 23.17 -4.41
CA VAL A 181 0.08 22.59 -5.08
C VAL A 181 -0.73 23.65 -5.81
N SER A 182 -1.01 24.81 -5.19
CA SER A 182 -1.72 25.89 -5.88
C SER A 182 -1.00 26.33 -7.16
N LYS A 183 0.32 26.54 -7.08
CA LYS A 183 1.13 26.89 -8.24
C LYS A 183 1.14 25.79 -9.30
N ALA A 184 1.19 24.53 -8.89
CA ALA A 184 1.15 23.39 -9.81
C ALA A 184 -0.22 23.29 -10.51
N LEU A 185 -1.33 23.52 -9.81
CA LEU A 185 -2.67 23.58 -10.41
C LEU A 185 -2.78 24.72 -11.44
N GLU A 186 -2.22 25.90 -11.13
CA GLU A 186 -2.14 27.03 -12.08
C GLU A 186 -1.31 26.66 -13.32
N GLN A 187 -0.22 25.90 -13.16
CA GLN A 187 0.60 25.40 -14.27
C GLN A 187 -0.14 24.36 -15.12
N LEU A 188 -0.94 23.48 -14.51
CA LEU A 188 -1.77 22.51 -15.23
C LEU A 188 -2.86 23.21 -16.04
N GLY A 189 -3.38 24.33 -15.56
CA GLY A 189 -4.40 25.13 -16.24
C GLY A 189 -5.83 24.59 -16.03
N GLN A 190 -6.81 25.50 -16.07
CA GLN A 190 -8.22 25.19 -15.80
C GLN A 190 -8.85 24.27 -16.85
N ASP A 191 -8.34 24.30 -18.09
CA ASP A 191 -8.80 23.41 -19.16
C ASP A 191 -8.48 21.93 -18.89
N ARG A 192 -7.52 21.66 -17.97
CA ARG A 192 -7.14 20.29 -17.57
C ARG A 192 -7.66 19.94 -16.19
N VAL A 193 -7.55 20.86 -15.22
CA VAL A 193 -7.95 20.63 -13.83
C VAL A 193 -8.58 21.89 -13.25
N GLU A 194 -9.84 21.79 -12.84
CA GLU A 194 -10.51 22.84 -12.09
C GLU A 194 -10.41 22.55 -10.58
N ALA A 195 -10.02 23.54 -9.79
CA ALA A 195 -9.78 23.35 -8.36
C ALA A 195 -10.54 24.39 -7.52
N GLY A 196 -11.65 23.96 -6.93
CA GLY A 196 -12.44 24.71 -5.94
C GLY A 196 -11.84 24.63 -4.53
N LYS A 197 -12.56 25.15 -3.52
CA LYS A 197 -12.08 25.19 -2.12
C LYS A 197 -11.91 23.80 -1.48
N GLY A 198 -12.74 22.85 -1.87
CA GLY A 198 -12.70 21.45 -1.41
C GLY A 198 -13.18 20.48 -2.47
N ARG A 199 -13.12 20.88 -3.74
CA ARG A 199 -13.48 20.05 -4.89
C ARG A 199 -12.37 20.14 -5.93
N ILE A 200 -12.00 19.01 -6.52
CA ILE A 200 -11.08 18.93 -7.65
C ILE A 200 -11.79 18.21 -8.79
N ASP A 201 -11.86 18.86 -9.93
CA ASP A 201 -12.47 18.34 -11.16
C ASP A 201 -11.38 18.13 -12.21
N VAL A 202 -11.19 16.88 -12.65
CA VAL A 202 -10.26 16.50 -13.74
C VAL A 202 -11.01 16.63 -15.06
N ILE A 203 -10.72 17.69 -15.80
CA ILE A 203 -11.44 18.03 -17.03
C ILE A 203 -10.95 17.18 -18.21
N ASP A 204 -9.62 17.18 -18.40
CA ASP A 204 -8.98 16.50 -19.53
C ASP A 204 -7.93 15.50 -19.04
N VAL A 205 -8.33 14.23 -19.05
CA VAL A 205 -7.50 13.09 -18.63
C VAL A 205 -6.37 12.85 -19.63
N ASP A 206 -6.62 13.03 -20.93
CA ASP A 206 -5.62 12.73 -21.96
C ASP A 206 -4.55 13.81 -21.98
N ALA A 207 -4.92 15.08 -21.84
CA ALA A 207 -3.95 16.16 -21.70
C ALA A 207 -3.08 16.01 -20.43
N LEU A 208 -3.61 15.45 -19.34
CA LEU A 208 -2.79 15.12 -18.16
C LEU A 208 -1.81 13.98 -18.44
N ARG A 209 -2.20 12.97 -19.21
CA ARG A 209 -1.30 11.87 -19.63
C ARG A 209 -0.14 12.39 -20.48
N GLU A 210 -0.41 13.31 -21.40
CA GLU A 210 0.62 13.92 -22.24
C GLU A 210 1.70 14.66 -21.44
N ILE A 211 1.33 15.28 -20.32
CA ILE A 211 2.28 15.95 -19.40
C ILE A 211 3.23 14.91 -18.79
N VAL A 212 2.67 13.80 -18.29
CA VAL A 212 3.48 12.74 -17.67
C VAL A 212 4.41 12.09 -18.69
N ASP A 213 3.91 11.80 -19.90
CA ASP A 213 4.71 11.19 -20.95
C ASP A 213 5.83 12.13 -21.45
N SER A 214 5.58 13.44 -21.46
CA SER A 214 6.58 14.45 -21.83
C SER A 214 7.69 14.60 -20.79
N GLY A 215 7.33 14.55 -19.50
CA GLY A 215 8.30 14.54 -18.40
C GLY A 215 9.15 13.26 -18.39
N ALA A 216 8.53 12.10 -18.61
CA ALA A 216 9.22 10.80 -18.68
C ALA A 216 10.23 10.70 -19.83
N ARG A 217 9.99 11.40 -20.95
CA ARG A 217 10.95 11.48 -22.08
C ARG A 217 12.18 12.33 -21.77
N CYS A 218 12.10 13.24 -20.79
CA CYS A 218 13.18 14.18 -20.44
C CYS A 218 14.03 13.73 -19.23
N ALA A 219 13.56 12.72 -18.48
CA ALA A 219 14.34 12.10 -17.41
C ALA A 219 15.57 11.34 -18.00
N PRO A 220 16.74 11.40 -17.35
CA PRO A 220 17.91 10.65 -17.82
C PRO A 220 17.57 9.16 -17.82
N ARG A 221 17.51 8.56 -19.01
CA ARG A 221 17.36 7.12 -19.17
C ARG A 221 18.53 6.46 -18.45
N HIS A 222 18.27 5.69 -17.40
CA HIS A 222 19.27 4.77 -16.89
C HIS A 222 19.78 3.94 -18.06
N PRO A 223 21.11 3.79 -18.23
CA PRO A 223 21.64 3.04 -19.36
C PRO A 223 21.08 1.61 -19.28
N SER A 224 20.34 1.24 -20.32
CA SER A 224 19.85 -0.11 -20.53
C SER A 224 21.03 -1.08 -20.44
N SER A 225 21.01 -1.97 -19.46
CA SER A 225 21.95 -3.09 -19.36
C SER A 225 21.70 -4.06 -20.52
N GLY A 226 22.54 -3.97 -21.54
CA GLY A 226 22.81 -5.08 -22.45
C GLY A 226 23.51 -6.24 -21.70
N PRO A 227 23.51 -7.46 -22.24
CA PRO A 227 23.70 -8.67 -21.45
C PRO A 227 25.17 -8.86 -21.08
N ALA A 228 25.48 -8.69 -19.80
CA ALA A 228 26.70 -9.24 -19.22
C ALA A 228 26.31 -10.46 -18.39
N ALA A 229 26.35 -11.63 -19.02
CA ALA A 229 26.48 -12.89 -18.30
C ALA A 229 27.78 -12.81 -17.48
N GLN A 230 27.66 -12.61 -16.18
CA GLN A 230 28.73 -12.86 -15.23
C GLN A 230 28.25 -13.92 -14.26
N THR A 231 28.91 -15.06 -14.38
CA THR A 231 28.79 -16.26 -13.57
C THR A 231 28.90 -15.91 -12.09
N VAL A 232 27.81 -16.12 -11.34
CA VAL A 232 27.84 -16.01 -9.88
C VAL A 232 28.59 -17.23 -9.34
N SER A 233 29.84 -17.01 -8.91
CA SER A 233 30.60 -17.98 -8.15
C SER A 233 30.02 -18.06 -6.73
N THR A 234 29.57 -19.24 -6.33
CA THR A 234 29.00 -19.53 -5.01
C THR A 234 30.13 -19.58 -3.96
N PRO A 235 30.10 -18.82 -2.85
CA PRO A 235 31.00 -19.10 -1.75
C PRO A 235 30.45 -20.26 -0.91
N THR A 236 31.15 -21.39 -0.94
CA THR A 236 30.96 -22.52 -0.03
C THR A 236 31.31 -22.09 1.40
N VAL A 237 30.33 -22.08 2.30
CA VAL A 237 30.57 -21.94 3.74
C VAL A 237 31.05 -23.30 4.27
N LYS A 238 32.34 -23.41 4.61
CA LYS A 238 32.90 -24.55 5.35
C LYS A 238 32.53 -24.42 6.82
N LEU A 239 31.72 -25.36 7.31
CA LEU A 239 31.43 -25.54 8.72
C LEU A 239 32.60 -26.33 9.36
N GLU A 240 33.48 -25.70 10.13
CA GLU A 240 34.43 -26.41 10.98
C GLU A 240 33.82 -26.66 12.37
N MET A 241 33.47 -27.92 12.64
CA MET A 241 33.23 -28.43 13.99
C MET A 241 34.55 -28.53 14.75
N ARG A 242 34.70 -27.79 15.84
CA ARG A 242 35.70 -28.10 16.87
C ARG A 242 35.02 -28.66 18.11
N ALA A 243 35.24 -29.96 18.31
CA ALA A 243 35.00 -30.66 19.56
C ALA A 243 36.16 -30.38 20.53
N THR A 244 35.84 -30.06 21.78
CA THR A 244 36.76 -30.28 22.91
C THR A 244 35.96 -30.72 24.12
N ALA A 245 36.22 -31.95 24.56
CA ALA A 245 35.79 -32.53 25.82
C ALA A 245 37.02 -32.94 26.64
N ARG A 246 36.99 -32.67 27.96
CA ARG A 246 37.43 -33.48 29.11
C ARG A 246 37.83 -32.55 30.28
N MET A 247 37.06 -32.58 31.38
CA MET A 247 37.22 -33.36 32.63
C MET A 247 37.87 -32.55 33.76
N ASN A 248 37.12 -32.30 34.84
CA ASN A 248 37.48 -32.79 36.18
C ASN A 248 36.35 -32.56 37.21
N ALA A 249 36.14 -33.56 38.05
CA ALA A 249 35.41 -33.53 39.32
C ALA A 249 36.37 -34.11 40.40
N PRO A 250 36.00 -34.30 41.69
CA PRO A 250 34.87 -33.81 42.49
C PRO A 250 35.29 -33.25 43.88
N ALA A 251 34.36 -32.69 44.70
CA ALA A 251 34.39 -32.86 46.17
C ALA A 251 33.10 -32.41 46.90
N ARG A 252 32.43 -33.41 47.50
CA ARG A 252 31.77 -33.48 48.82
C ARG A 252 30.61 -32.55 49.23
N SER A 253 29.54 -33.21 49.65
CA SER A 253 28.45 -32.72 50.52
C SER A 253 28.89 -32.62 52.00
N PRO A 254 28.08 -32.04 52.91
CA PRO A 254 27.01 -32.83 53.54
C PRO A 254 25.70 -32.10 53.94
N ARG A 255 24.60 -32.86 53.84
CA ARG A 255 23.44 -33.06 54.77
C ARG A 255 22.64 -31.88 55.38
N GLY A 256 21.31 -32.01 55.23
CA GLY A 256 20.23 -31.60 56.16
C GLY A 256 18.94 -31.25 55.39
N ARG A 257 17.92 -32.13 55.17
CA ARG A 257 16.78 -32.50 56.07
C ARG A 257 16.19 -31.27 56.78
N VAL A 258 14.90 -30.89 56.77
CA VAL A 258 13.56 -31.55 56.73
C VAL A 258 12.57 -30.41 56.33
N GLY A 259 11.51 -30.58 55.55
CA GLY A 259 10.19 -30.96 56.07
C GLY A 259 9.03 -30.29 55.31
N PHE A 260 7.96 -31.06 55.12
CA PHE A 260 6.62 -30.73 54.66
C PHE A 260 5.90 -29.73 55.59
N THR A 261 4.97 -28.91 55.06
CA THR A 261 3.50 -29.06 55.25
C THR A 261 2.71 -28.04 54.43
N GLU A 262 1.59 -28.52 53.91
CA GLU A 262 0.44 -27.80 53.35
C GLU A 262 -0.20 -26.85 54.38
N GLU A 263 -0.71 -25.71 53.90
CA GLU A 263 -2.11 -25.23 54.07
C GLU A 263 -2.42 -24.19 52.97
#